data_AF-A0A843LWE3-F1
#
_entry.id   AF-A0A843LWE3-F1
#
_cell.length_a   1.000
_cell.length_b   1.000
_cell.length_c   1.000
_cell.angle_alpha   90.00
_cell.angle_beta   90.00
_cell.angle_gamma   90.00
#
_symmetry.space_group_name_H-M   'P 1'
#
loop_
_entity.id
_entity.type
_entity.pdbx_description
1 polymer ?
#
loop_
_entity_poly.entity_id
_entity_poly.type
_entity_poly.pdbx_seq_one_letter_code
_entity_poly.pdbx_strand_id
1 'polypeptide(L)'
;MYRKKGLVKMQGEKVTLQNIKGIGDKISEKILNSVGGEENLQKIVENVDVEKIANIDGISQRKAIEIMNQLLNNPTYEFIKSDRAMEIYEDIINKILAYSNTSYSKNRILLLSPSKDIEKIEKQISFVMDAKKQVSQLPIIKLRGLMKNLKEVENPKAEYDASKVILVETEEDNSYLTDLGLNQYYPIITATDSPLLQEELMNYDLIFYVYSQGILDFEGMPNLVMINIEENDYEIVPEKIINFFTHNQDLFNRVYEIQKIRGRETILGEIIPIIDELNVIDKREVDIEELVNSLKKDMDEELENAIQNVDLEGDEILNLLNKNLPPKINKIFDEIINERKKIIREKTGFDFDPYLRKYPIEIDDSEIQRIQLEQSSKKENDIFDVKKSAAIELNSIKEQAIKEVEDVIKFDYEFSLGSFAYEYDLNAPEFGDEINLKEALHLELALRKDDKNTQTIDYKLTNDENIA
;
A
#
# COMPACT_ATOMS: atom_id res chain seq x y z
N MET A 1 62.25 -3.85 11.21
CA MET A 1 61.10 -4.76 11.02
C MET A 1 59.84 -4.04 11.47
N TYR A 2 59.15 -3.39 10.54
CA TYR A 2 57.98 -2.57 10.83
C TYR A 2 56.74 -3.46 11.03
N ARG A 3 56.09 -3.28 12.19
CA ARG A 3 54.78 -3.84 12.55
C ARG A 3 53.72 -3.36 11.55
N LYS A 4 53.03 -4.28 10.86
CA LYS A 4 51.77 -3.98 10.16
C LYS A 4 50.70 -3.73 11.24
N LYS A 5 50.41 -2.46 11.49
CA LYS A 5 49.21 -2.01 12.23
C LYS A 5 47.97 -2.48 11.48
N GLY A 6 47.00 -3.01 12.23
CA GLY A 6 45.66 -3.30 11.74
C GLY A 6 45.04 -2.04 11.14
N LEU A 7 44.53 -2.18 9.93
CA LEU A 7 43.73 -1.16 9.25
C LEU A 7 42.29 -1.35 9.71
N VAL A 8 41.86 -0.54 10.67
CA VAL A 8 40.43 -0.25 10.88
C VAL A 8 40.01 0.63 9.70
N LYS A 9 39.23 0.09 8.77
CA LYS A 9 38.67 0.86 7.63
C LYS A 9 37.32 1.44 8.03
N MET A 10 37.16 2.75 7.87
CA MET A 10 35.96 3.54 8.19
C MET A 10 34.87 3.35 7.12
N GLN A 11 33.61 3.63 7.50
CA GLN A 11 32.46 3.77 6.59
C GLN A 11 32.82 4.65 5.38
N GLY A 12 32.68 4.11 4.15
CA GLY A 12 32.86 4.86 2.91
C GLY A 12 33.85 4.28 1.89
N GLU A 13 34.53 3.15 2.16
CA GLU A 13 35.28 2.47 1.10
C GLU A 13 34.36 1.70 0.16
N LYS A 14 34.45 1.98 -1.15
CA LYS A 14 33.73 1.25 -2.19
C LYS A 14 34.02 -0.24 -2.08
N VAL A 15 32.96 -1.03 -1.89
CA VAL A 15 33.00 -2.49 -1.96
C VAL A 15 33.54 -2.92 -3.34
N THR A 16 34.67 -3.62 -3.35
CA THR A 16 35.29 -4.14 -4.58
C THR A 16 35.32 -5.67 -4.56
N LEU A 17 34.50 -6.28 -5.42
CA LEU A 17 34.39 -7.75 -5.56
C LEU A 17 35.72 -8.42 -5.95
N GLN A 18 36.61 -7.68 -6.64
CA GLN A 18 37.91 -8.17 -7.12
C GLN A 18 38.87 -8.57 -5.99
N ASN A 19 38.63 -8.09 -4.76
CA ASN A 19 39.46 -8.42 -3.60
C ASN A 19 38.96 -9.64 -2.81
N ILE A 20 37.86 -10.26 -3.24
CA ILE A 20 37.21 -11.37 -2.54
C ILE A 20 37.85 -12.69 -2.96
N LYS A 21 38.30 -13.47 -1.97
CA LYS A 21 38.92 -14.77 -2.21
C LYS A 21 37.88 -15.73 -2.79
N GLY A 22 38.17 -16.26 -3.99
CA GLY A 22 37.29 -17.21 -4.67
C GLY A 22 36.20 -16.56 -5.52
N ILE A 23 36.29 -15.25 -5.79
CA ILE A 23 35.56 -14.59 -6.88
C ILE A 23 36.59 -14.18 -7.94
N GLY A 24 36.46 -14.74 -9.15
CA GLY A 24 37.21 -14.27 -10.32
C GLY A 24 36.43 -13.23 -11.11
N ASP A 25 37.10 -12.58 -12.06
CA ASP A 25 36.55 -11.48 -12.87
C ASP A 25 35.18 -11.79 -13.48
N LYS A 26 34.99 -13.02 -13.99
CA LYS A 26 33.71 -13.46 -14.57
C LYS A 26 32.53 -13.45 -13.59
N ILE A 27 32.77 -13.85 -12.33
CA ILE A 27 31.71 -13.85 -11.31
C ILE A 27 31.47 -12.42 -10.84
N SER A 28 32.52 -11.62 -10.69
CA SER A 28 32.41 -10.18 -10.36
C SER A 28 31.59 -9.41 -11.40
N GLU A 29 31.92 -9.55 -12.68
CA GLU A 29 31.16 -8.93 -13.78
C GLU A 29 29.72 -9.40 -13.80
N LYS A 30 29.48 -10.71 -13.62
CA LYS A 30 28.12 -11.25 -13.58
C LYS A 30 27.30 -10.63 -12.45
N ILE A 31 27.87 -10.50 -11.26
CA ILE A 31 27.20 -9.87 -10.12
C ILE A 31 26.88 -8.41 -10.44
N LEU A 32 27.87 -7.63 -10.88
CA LEU A 32 27.70 -6.21 -11.20
C LEU A 32 26.65 -5.99 -12.29
N ASN A 33 26.67 -6.80 -13.35
CA ASN A 33 25.68 -6.71 -14.42
C ASN A 33 24.28 -7.07 -13.93
N SER A 34 24.14 -8.07 -13.07
CA SER A 34 22.83 -8.52 -12.57
C SER A 34 22.21 -7.53 -11.58
N VAL A 35 23.03 -6.89 -10.74
CA VAL A 35 22.54 -5.92 -9.72
C VAL A 35 22.45 -4.49 -10.26
N GLY A 36 22.96 -4.23 -11.47
CA GLY A 36 22.92 -2.90 -12.09
C GLY A 36 24.03 -1.95 -11.60
N GLY A 37 25.21 -2.48 -11.29
CA GLY A 37 26.42 -1.70 -10.98
C GLY A 37 26.85 -1.69 -9.50
N GLU A 38 27.99 -1.05 -9.23
CA GLU A 38 28.61 -1.01 -7.89
C GLU A 38 27.73 -0.32 -6.84
N GLU A 39 26.99 0.72 -7.20
CA GLU A 39 26.15 1.46 -6.26
C GLU A 39 25.00 0.60 -5.73
N ASN A 40 24.37 -0.19 -6.60
CA ASN A 40 23.33 -1.12 -6.17
C ASN A 40 23.90 -2.28 -5.37
N LEU A 41 25.11 -2.75 -5.72
CA LEU A 41 25.80 -3.74 -4.89
C LEU A 41 26.08 -3.20 -3.49
N GLN A 42 26.54 -1.95 -3.36
CA GLN A 42 26.76 -1.29 -2.09
C GLN A 42 25.46 -1.25 -1.25
N LYS A 43 24.34 -0.86 -1.86
CA LYS A 43 23.02 -0.88 -1.20
C LYS A 43 22.62 -2.29 -0.74
N ILE A 44 22.89 -3.32 -1.55
CA ILE A 44 22.62 -4.72 -1.18
C ILE A 44 23.44 -5.12 0.06
N VAL A 45 24.72 -4.75 0.10
CA VAL A 45 25.61 -5.03 1.25
C VAL A 45 25.14 -4.30 2.49
N GLU A 46 24.81 -3.00 2.38
CA GLU A 46 24.33 -2.16 3.49
C GLU A 46 23.00 -2.66 4.06
N ASN A 47 22.07 -3.08 3.19
CA ASN A 47 20.78 -3.63 3.60
C ASN A 47 20.86 -5.09 4.08
N VAL A 48 22.01 -5.74 3.86
CA VAL A 48 22.25 -7.13 4.21
C VAL A 48 21.31 -8.06 3.43
N ASP A 49 21.17 -7.83 2.12
CA ASP A 49 20.21 -8.54 1.26
C ASP A 49 20.87 -9.73 0.53
N VAL A 50 21.00 -10.84 1.25
CA VAL A 50 21.64 -12.07 0.73
C VAL A 50 20.85 -12.67 -0.43
N GLU A 51 19.52 -12.58 -0.39
CA GLU A 51 18.61 -13.11 -1.41
C GLU A 51 18.88 -12.50 -2.80
N LYS A 52 19.15 -11.19 -2.89
CA LYS A 52 19.49 -10.54 -4.17
C LYS A 52 20.74 -11.11 -4.83
N ILE A 53 21.74 -11.53 -4.05
CA ILE A 53 22.95 -12.18 -4.59
C ILE A 53 22.67 -13.66 -4.89
N ALA A 54 21.90 -14.34 -4.05
CA ALA A 54 21.56 -15.75 -4.23
C ALA A 54 20.66 -16.01 -5.45
N ASN A 55 19.85 -15.04 -5.87
CA ASN A 55 18.98 -15.13 -7.05
C ASN A 55 19.73 -14.96 -8.38
N ILE A 56 21.02 -14.66 -8.35
CA ILE A 56 21.84 -14.54 -9.57
C ILE A 56 22.16 -15.95 -10.08
N ASP A 57 21.83 -16.22 -11.35
CA ASP A 57 22.06 -17.52 -11.96
C ASP A 57 23.46 -18.07 -11.71
N GLY A 58 23.56 -19.32 -11.26
CA GLY A 58 24.85 -19.97 -10.99
C GLY A 58 25.54 -19.53 -9.71
N ILE A 59 24.92 -18.69 -8.87
CA ILE A 59 25.35 -18.41 -7.51
C ILE A 59 24.46 -19.19 -6.55
N SER A 60 25.03 -20.12 -5.79
CA SER A 60 24.29 -20.83 -4.73
C SER A 60 24.11 -19.93 -3.51
N GLN A 61 23.10 -20.20 -2.68
CA GLN A 61 22.89 -19.48 -1.41
C GLN A 61 24.15 -19.50 -0.52
N ARG A 62 24.82 -20.65 -0.43
CA ARG A 62 26.09 -20.79 0.30
C ARG A 62 27.18 -19.88 -0.25
N LYS A 63 27.25 -19.74 -1.59
CA LYS A 63 28.20 -18.83 -2.23
C LYS A 63 27.80 -17.37 -1.98
N ALA A 64 26.52 -17.01 -2.07
CA ALA A 64 26.04 -15.67 -1.75
C ALA A 64 26.38 -15.24 -0.31
N ILE A 65 26.20 -16.13 0.66
CA ILE A 65 26.59 -15.92 2.07
C ILE A 65 28.09 -15.71 2.20
N GLU A 66 28.92 -16.52 1.54
CA GLU A 66 30.38 -16.36 1.54
C GLU A 66 30.79 -14.98 1.00
N ILE A 67 30.18 -14.56 -0.12
CA ILE A 67 30.44 -13.27 -0.75
C ILE A 67 30.05 -12.13 0.21
N MET A 68 28.83 -12.16 0.75
CA MET A 68 28.32 -11.16 1.70
C MET A 68 29.18 -11.06 2.96
N ASN A 69 29.57 -12.20 3.54
CA ASN A 69 30.42 -12.22 4.72
C ASN A 69 31.82 -11.65 4.44
N GLN A 70 32.42 -11.93 3.29
CA GLN A 70 33.69 -11.31 2.91
C GLN A 70 33.53 -9.79 2.69
N LEU A 71 32.43 -9.34 2.09
CA LEU A 71 32.11 -7.92 1.89
C LEU A 71 31.89 -7.16 3.20
N LEU A 72 31.29 -7.82 4.20
CA LEU A 72 31.08 -7.29 5.54
C LEU A 72 32.30 -7.47 6.46
N ASN A 73 33.42 -7.98 5.95
CA ASN A 73 34.63 -8.31 6.71
C ASN A 73 34.38 -9.30 7.88
N ASN A 74 33.49 -10.27 7.68
CA ASN A 74 33.15 -11.35 8.60
C ASN A 74 33.56 -12.74 8.04
N PRO A 75 34.85 -13.04 7.79
CA PRO A 75 35.25 -14.28 7.12
C PRO A 75 35.02 -15.55 7.97
N THR A 76 33.87 -16.19 7.79
CA THR A 76 33.39 -17.38 8.53
C THR A 76 34.31 -18.60 8.37
N TYR A 77 34.80 -18.84 7.14
CA TYR A 77 35.55 -20.04 6.78
C TYR A 77 36.98 -20.07 7.34
N GLU A 78 37.50 -18.95 7.84
CA GLU A 78 38.81 -18.95 8.48
C GLU A 78 38.74 -19.55 9.89
N PHE A 79 37.59 -19.45 10.57
CA PHE A 79 37.39 -19.96 11.92
C PHE A 79 37.09 -21.47 11.96
N ILE A 80 36.16 -21.93 11.13
CA ILE A 80 35.73 -23.33 11.11
C ILE A 80 36.77 -24.19 10.39
N LYS A 81 37.43 -25.11 11.11
CA LYS A 81 38.56 -25.91 10.58
C LYS A 81 38.20 -27.36 10.22
N SER A 82 37.04 -27.86 10.64
CA SER A 82 36.62 -29.23 10.38
C SER A 82 35.22 -29.29 9.78
N ASP A 83 34.97 -30.31 8.95
CA ASP A 83 33.66 -30.54 8.35
C ASP A 83 32.59 -30.73 9.43
N ARG A 84 32.93 -31.42 10.53
CA ARG A 84 32.02 -31.62 11.65
C ARG A 84 31.62 -30.31 12.35
N ALA A 85 32.56 -29.37 12.50
CA ALA A 85 32.24 -28.04 13.05
C ALA A 85 31.37 -27.23 12.08
N MET A 86 31.56 -27.41 10.77
CA MET A 86 30.69 -26.79 9.76
C MET A 86 29.28 -27.34 9.82
N GLU A 87 29.11 -28.66 9.96
CA GLU A 87 27.79 -29.30 10.12
C GLU A 87 27.06 -28.76 11.36
N ILE A 88 27.76 -28.63 12.50
CA ILE A 88 27.18 -28.07 13.73
C ILE A 88 26.77 -26.61 13.53
N TYR A 89 27.61 -25.81 12.88
CA TYR A 89 27.29 -24.43 12.56
C TYR A 89 26.04 -24.33 11.68
N GLU A 90 25.98 -25.08 10.57
CA GLU A 90 24.83 -25.08 9.66
C GLU A 90 23.55 -25.56 10.38
N ASP A 91 23.64 -26.57 11.26
CA ASP A 91 22.51 -27.01 12.07
C ASP A 91 22.00 -25.93 13.02
N ILE A 92 22.88 -25.22 13.74
CA ILE A 92 22.50 -24.10 14.61
C ILE A 92 21.80 -23.00 13.81
N ILE A 93 22.37 -22.59 12.67
CA ILE A 93 21.77 -21.57 11.80
C ILE A 93 20.38 -22.00 11.34
N ASN A 94 20.21 -23.26 10.90
CA ASN A 94 18.92 -23.78 10.46
C ASN A 94 17.88 -23.80 11.59
N LYS A 95 18.27 -24.14 12.83
CA LYS A 95 17.36 -24.07 13.99
C LYS A 95 16.92 -22.63 14.29
N ILE A 96 17.82 -21.66 14.18
CA ILE A 96 17.48 -20.23 14.35
C ILE A 96 16.57 -19.75 13.22
N LEU A 97 16.87 -20.11 11.97
CA LEU A 97 16.07 -19.73 10.80
C LEU A 97 14.61 -20.16 10.90
N ALA A 98 14.32 -21.27 11.58
CA ALA A 98 12.95 -21.73 11.80
C ALA A 98 12.07 -20.70 12.54
N TYR A 99 12.67 -19.72 13.24
CA TYR A 99 11.96 -18.64 13.95
C TYR A 99 11.76 -17.37 13.13
N SER A 100 12.50 -17.22 12.02
CA SER A 100 12.43 -16.06 11.13
C SER A 100 11.14 -16.02 10.32
N ASN A 101 10.53 -14.83 10.24
CA ASN A 101 9.24 -14.64 9.57
C ASN A 101 9.37 -13.74 8.33
N THR A 102 10.44 -12.95 8.23
CA THR A 102 10.74 -11.99 7.16
C THR A 102 12.06 -12.31 6.43
N SER A 103 12.22 -11.86 5.19
CA SER A 103 13.51 -11.95 4.47
C SER A 103 14.61 -11.16 5.19
N TYR A 104 14.26 -10.03 5.83
CA TYR A 104 15.18 -9.22 6.62
C TYR A 104 15.84 -10.02 7.75
N SER A 105 15.05 -10.74 8.53
CA SER A 105 15.54 -11.59 9.63
C SER A 105 16.35 -12.77 9.10
N LYS A 106 15.82 -13.47 8.08
CA LYS A 106 16.49 -14.60 7.42
C LYS A 106 17.90 -14.24 6.97
N ASN A 107 18.02 -13.15 6.21
CA ASN A 107 19.29 -12.71 5.67
C ASN A 107 20.32 -12.41 6.77
N ARG A 108 19.91 -11.78 7.88
CA ARG A 108 20.81 -11.50 9.01
C ARG A 108 21.22 -12.76 9.75
N ILE A 109 20.28 -13.69 9.98
CA ILE A 109 20.58 -14.97 10.61
C ILE A 109 21.59 -15.76 9.77
N LEU A 110 21.44 -15.79 8.43
CA LEU A 110 22.38 -16.47 7.53
C LEU A 110 23.82 -15.92 7.58
N LEU A 111 24.00 -14.68 8.03
CA LEU A 111 25.31 -14.03 8.15
C LEU A 111 25.87 -14.06 9.57
N LEU A 112 25.14 -14.65 10.54
CA LEU A 112 25.72 -14.94 11.84
C LEU A 112 26.91 -15.85 11.65
N SER A 113 28.06 -15.44 12.15
CA SER A 113 29.32 -16.15 11.94
C SER A 113 30.12 -16.24 13.25
N PRO A 114 30.85 -17.33 13.47
CA PRO A 114 31.78 -17.41 14.59
C PRO A 114 32.83 -16.30 14.50
N SER A 115 33.19 -15.74 15.66
CA SER A 115 34.13 -14.62 15.77
C SER A 115 35.15 -14.86 16.87
N LYS A 116 36.29 -14.15 16.80
CA LYS A 116 37.28 -14.03 17.88
C LYS A 116 37.21 -12.69 18.60
N ASP A 117 36.35 -11.80 18.11
CA ASP A 117 36.18 -10.44 18.63
C ASP A 117 35.25 -10.48 19.84
N ILE A 118 35.83 -10.50 21.04
CA ILE A 118 35.13 -10.64 22.32
C ILE A 118 34.09 -9.53 22.50
N GLU A 119 34.42 -8.28 22.16
CA GLU A 119 33.50 -7.14 22.31
C GLU A 119 32.23 -7.34 21.46
N LYS A 120 32.38 -7.79 20.21
CA LYS A 120 31.23 -8.11 19.35
C LYS A 120 30.41 -9.27 19.90
N ILE A 121 31.07 -10.29 20.43
CA ILE A 121 30.40 -11.48 20.98
C ILE A 121 29.59 -11.09 22.22
N GLU A 122 30.18 -10.35 23.16
CA GLU A 122 29.49 -9.88 24.38
C GLU A 122 28.29 -9.01 24.04
N LYS A 123 28.44 -8.08 23.07
CA LYS A 123 27.33 -7.26 22.59
C LYS A 123 26.19 -8.11 22.00
N GLN A 124 26.53 -9.13 21.20
CA GLN A 124 25.54 -10.03 20.62
C GLN A 124 24.85 -10.89 21.68
N ILE A 125 25.59 -11.40 22.67
CA ILE A 125 25.01 -12.16 23.81
C ILE A 125 24.03 -11.29 24.58
N SER A 126 24.44 -10.06 24.93
CA SER A 126 23.58 -9.10 25.65
C SER A 126 22.28 -8.85 24.87
N PHE A 127 22.40 -8.53 23.57
CA PHE A 127 21.24 -8.34 22.69
C PHE A 127 20.28 -9.54 22.67
N VAL A 128 20.81 -10.76 22.54
CA VAL A 128 19.98 -11.98 22.50
C VAL A 128 19.31 -12.26 23.86
N MET A 129 20.00 -12.03 24.97
CA MET A 129 19.46 -12.27 26.31
C MET A 129 18.40 -11.23 26.69
N ASP A 130 18.57 -9.98 26.29
CA ASP A 130 17.54 -8.96 26.40
C ASP A 130 16.32 -9.31 25.54
N ALA A 131 16.53 -9.75 24.30
CA ALA A 131 15.47 -10.23 23.43
C ALA A 131 14.72 -11.44 24.03
N LYS A 132 15.44 -12.43 24.59
CA LYS A 132 14.86 -13.59 25.30
C LYS A 132 13.92 -13.11 26.41
N LYS A 133 14.36 -12.14 27.21
CA LYS A 133 13.57 -11.57 28.31
C LYS A 133 12.31 -10.88 27.80
N GLN A 134 12.41 -10.06 26.75
CA GLN A 134 11.25 -9.39 26.17
C GLN A 134 10.25 -10.40 25.58
N VAL A 135 10.73 -11.31 24.74
CA VAL A 135 9.89 -12.30 24.05
C VAL A 135 9.14 -13.21 25.03
N SER A 136 9.74 -13.51 26.19
CA SER A 136 9.07 -14.31 27.25
C SER A 136 7.76 -13.70 27.76
N GLN A 137 7.53 -12.41 27.52
CA GLN A 137 6.33 -11.67 27.94
C GLN A 137 5.33 -11.43 26.79
N LEU A 138 5.69 -11.83 25.56
CA LEU A 138 4.92 -11.55 24.35
C LEU A 138 4.15 -12.79 23.87
N PRO A 139 3.02 -12.61 23.15
CA PRO A 139 2.28 -13.72 22.55
C PRO A 139 2.98 -14.25 21.29
N ILE A 140 3.99 -15.09 21.47
CA ILE A 140 4.89 -15.60 20.41
C ILE A 140 4.13 -16.13 19.20
N ILE A 141 3.13 -17.00 19.41
CA ILE A 141 2.37 -17.64 18.32
C ILE A 141 1.60 -16.61 17.49
N LYS A 142 0.96 -15.63 18.14
CA LYS A 142 0.23 -14.55 17.46
C LYS A 142 1.17 -13.68 16.63
N LEU A 143 2.30 -13.28 17.22
CA LEU A 143 3.32 -12.47 16.54
C LEU A 143 3.93 -13.18 15.34
N ARG A 144 4.25 -14.48 15.44
CA ARG A 144 4.72 -15.28 14.29
C ARG A 144 3.70 -15.27 13.15
N GLY A 145 2.42 -15.43 13.46
CA GLY A 145 1.35 -15.33 12.45
C GLY A 145 1.29 -13.95 11.79
N LEU A 146 1.36 -12.89 12.58
CA LEU A 146 1.31 -11.51 12.11
C LEU A 146 2.56 -11.07 11.33
N MET A 147 3.74 -11.64 11.59
CA MET A 147 4.99 -11.28 10.89
C MET A 147 5.31 -12.20 9.71
N LYS A 148 4.62 -13.34 9.57
CA LYS A 148 4.88 -14.32 8.50
C LYS A 148 4.80 -13.67 7.12
N ASN A 149 5.88 -13.75 6.34
CA ASN A 149 5.97 -13.16 5.01
C ASN A 149 5.62 -11.67 4.97
N LEU A 150 5.90 -10.93 6.05
CA LEU A 150 5.79 -9.46 6.05
C LEU A 150 6.83 -8.92 5.06
N LYS A 151 6.38 -8.01 4.18
CA LYS A 151 7.20 -7.37 3.15
C LYS A 151 7.30 -5.87 3.42
N GLU A 152 8.26 -5.25 2.74
CA GLU A 152 8.32 -3.79 2.62
C GLU A 152 7.08 -3.26 1.89
N VAL A 153 6.82 -1.97 2.08
CA VAL A 153 5.69 -1.31 1.43
C VAL A 153 5.90 -1.28 -0.09
N GLU A 154 4.87 -1.64 -0.84
CA GLU A 154 4.94 -1.68 -2.31
C GLU A 154 4.27 -0.44 -2.91
N ASN A 155 4.86 0.12 -3.97
CA ASN A 155 4.19 1.15 -4.76
C ASN A 155 3.37 0.47 -5.86
N PRO A 156 2.03 0.52 -5.82
CA PRO A 156 1.21 -0.09 -6.86
C PRO A 156 1.40 0.65 -8.19
N LYS A 157 1.06 -0.03 -9.28
CA LYS A 157 0.99 0.62 -10.59
C LYS A 157 -0.20 1.56 -10.64
N ALA A 158 -0.06 2.66 -11.37
CA ALA A 158 -1.17 3.54 -11.66
C ALA A 158 -2.29 2.77 -12.38
N GLU A 159 -3.53 3.08 -12.02
CA GLU A 159 -4.73 2.58 -12.70
C GLU A 159 -5.23 3.71 -13.59
N TYR A 160 -5.18 3.47 -14.90
CA TYR A 160 -5.55 4.46 -15.89
C TYR A 160 -7.07 4.51 -16.06
N ASP A 161 -7.64 5.70 -15.93
CA ASP A 161 -9.05 5.98 -16.08
C ASP A 161 -9.26 6.99 -17.22
N ALA A 162 -9.83 6.49 -18.33
CA ALA A 162 -10.09 7.29 -19.51
C ALA A 162 -11.38 8.12 -19.41
N SER A 163 -12.20 7.90 -18.36
CA SER A 163 -13.44 8.65 -18.16
C SER A 163 -13.19 10.07 -17.63
N LYS A 164 -12.02 10.32 -17.07
CA LYS A 164 -11.61 11.63 -16.54
C LYS A 164 -10.52 12.24 -17.41
N VAL A 165 -10.34 13.56 -17.36
CA VAL A 165 -9.30 14.24 -18.16
C VAL A 165 -8.67 15.40 -17.40
N ILE A 166 -7.37 15.59 -17.58
CA ILE A 166 -6.64 16.78 -17.14
C ILE A 166 -6.54 17.75 -18.32
N LEU A 167 -7.14 18.93 -18.18
CA LEU A 167 -7.08 20.02 -19.13
C LEU A 167 -6.10 21.08 -18.63
N VAL A 168 -5.08 21.39 -19.43
CA VAL A 168 -4.07 22.42 -19.12
C VAL A 168 -4.08 23.56 -20.14
N GLU A 169 -3.53 24.71 -19.78
CA GLU A 169 -3.53 25.90 -20.63
C GLU A 169 -2.43 25.88 -21.70
N THR A 170 -1.31 25.22 -21.43
CA THR A 170 -0.12 25.26 -22.29
C THR A 170 0.53 23.88 -22.49
N GLU A 171 1.28 23.72 -23.58
CA GLU A 171 2.09 22.51 -23.82
C GLU A 171 3.22 22.34 -22.79
N GLU A 172 3.69 23.44 -22.19
CA GLU A 172 4.69 23.41 -21.11
C GLU A 172 4.08 22.78 -19.84
N ASP A 173 2.87 23.20 -19.47
CA ASP A 173 2.11 22.60 -18.36
C ASP A 173 1.83 21.12 -18.60
N ASN A 174 1.47 20.75 -19.85
CA ASN A 174 1.25 19.36 -20.24
C ASN A 174 2.52 18.51 -20.03
N SER A 175 3.66 19.02 -20.51
CA SER A 175 4.96 18.37 -20.36
C SER A 175 5.33 18.20 -18.89
N TYR A 176 5.11 19.24 -18.07
CA TYR A 176 5.37 19.21 -16.62
C TYR A 176 4.55 18.14 -15.91
N LEU A 177 3.23 18.08 -16.13
CA LEU A 177 2.36 17.07 -15.50
C LEU A 177 2.65 15.64 -16.00
N THR A 178 3.09 15.52 -17.26
CA THR A 178 3.57 14.25 -17.82
C THR A 178 4.87 13.79 -17.15
N ASP A 179 5.82 14.70 -16.88
CA ASP A 179 7.05 14.39 -16.15
C ASP A 179 6.77 13.97 -14.69
N LEU A 180 5.70 14.50 -14.08
CA LEU A 180 5.18 14.04 -12.77
C LEU A 180 4.49 12.66 -12.83
N GLY A 181 4.22 12.16 -14.04
CA GLY A 181 3.59 10.87 -14.29
C GLY A 181 2.07 10.85 -14.16
N LEU A 182 1.40 12.01 -14.18
CA LEU A 182 -0.07 12.09 -14.05
C LEU A 182 -0.79 11.48 -15.26
N ASN A 183 -0.13 11.44 -16.41
CA ASN A 183 -0.62 10.81 -17.63
C ASN A 183 -0.83 9.28 -17.50
N GLN A 184 -0.28 8.66 -16.45
CA GLN A 184 -0.51 7.24 -16.13
C GLN A 184 -1.87 7.00 -15.46
N TYR A 185 -2.51 8.05 -14.95
CA TYR A 185 -3.83 7.99 -14.31
C TYR A 185 -4.91 8.54 -15.24
N TYR A 186 -4.71 9.74 -15.79
CA TYR A 186 -5.69 10.41 -16.64
C TYR A 186 -5.06 10.89 -17.96
N PRO A 187 -5.79 10.94 -19.08
CA PRO A 187 -5.37 11.68 -20.27
C PRO A 187 -5.11 13.15 -19.92
N ILE A 188 -4.07 13.73 -20.53
CA ILE A 188 -3.72 15.15 -20.39
C ILE A 188 -3.87 15.83 -21.75
N ILE A 189 -4.72 16.84 -21.83
CA ILE A 189 -4.99 17.60 -23.05
C ILE A 189 -4.67 19.08 -22.85
N THR A 190 -4.13 19.71 -23.88
CA THR A 190 -3.86 21.15 -23.90
C THR A 190 -5.05 21.88 -24.49
N ALA A 191 -5.50 22.93 -23.82
CA ALA A 191 -6.58 23.78 -24.29
C ALA A 191 -6.23 24.42 -25.65
N THR A 192 -7.17 24.36 -26.57
CA THR A 192 -7.09 25.00 -27.89
C THR A 192 -8.30 25.88 -28.09
N ASP A 193 -8.13 26.99 -28.83
CA ASP A 193 -9.22 27.91 -29.18
C ASP A 193 -10.09 27.31 -30.32
N SER A 194 -10.71 26.17 -30.05
CA SER A 194 -11.50 25.39 -30.99
C SER A 194 -12.85 25.03 -30.36
N PRO A 195 -13.99 25.32 -31.03
CA PRO A 195 -15.31 24.89 -30.56
C PRO A 195 -15.43 23.37 -30.34
N LEU A 196 -14.61 22.59 -31.06
CA LEU A 196 -14.58 21.14 -30.94
C LEU A 196 -14.09 20.66 -29.57
N LEU A 197 -13.29 21.46 -28.87
CA LEU A 197 -12.79 21.09 -27.55
C LEU A 197 -13.93 21.02 -26.52
N GLN A 198 -14.89 21.94 -26.58
CA GLN A 198 -16.04 21.92 -25.67
C GLN A 198 -16.91 20.68 -25.90
N GLU A 199 -17.12 20.29 -27.16
CA GLU A 199 -17.83 19.04 -27.50
C GLU A 199 -17.06 17.80 -27.04
N GLU A 200 -15.73 17.80 -27.12
CA GLU A 200 -14.89 16.71 -26.64
C GLU A 200 -14.96 16.58 -25.11
N LEU A 201 -14.87 17.71 -24.40
CA LEU A 201 -14.89 17.76 -22.93
C LEU A 201 -16.20 17.22 -22.33
N MET A 202 -17.33 17.41 -23.00
CA MET A 202 -18.63 16.89 -22.54
C MET A 202 -18.70 15.35 -22.48
N ASN A 203 -17.76 14.63 -23.09
CA ASN A 203 -17.73 13.16 -23.05
C ASN A 203 -17.02 12.59 -21.82
N TYR A 204 -16.37 13.43 -21.01
CA TYR A 204 -15.69 13.01 -19.79
C TYR A 204 -16.62 13.14 -18.58
N ASP A 205 -16.52 12.19 -17.66
CA ASP A 205 -17.29 12.18 -16.41
C ASP A 205 -16.80 13.29 -15.46
N LEU A 206 -15.51 13.60 -15.50
CA LEU A 206 -14.87 14.65 -14.69
C LEU A 206 -13.69 15.31 -15.43
N ILE A 207 -13.65 16.64 -15.41
CA ILE A 207 -12.63 17.46 -16.06
C ILE A 207 -11.84 18.20 -14.98
N PHE A 208 -10.54 17.93 -14.90
CA PHE A 208 -9.60 18.65 -14.05
C PHE A 208 -8.98 19.78 -14.85
N TYR A 209 -9.49 21.00 -14.70
CA TYR A 209 -8.85 22.18 -15.26
C TYR A 209 -7.69 22.59 -14.35
N VAL A 210 -6.48 22.15 -14.73
CA VAL A 210 -5.24 22.47 -14.03
C VAL A 210 -4.64 23.73 -14.64
N TYR A 211 -4.78 24.85 -13.94
CA TYR A 211 -4.48 26.17 -14.48
C TYR A 211 -3.20 26.76 -13.89
N SER A 212 -2.45 27.50 -14.72
CA SER A 212 -1.32 28.32 -14.29
C SER A 212 -1.70 29.80 -14.20
N GLN A 213 -2.57 30.27 -15.11
CA GLN A 213 -3.08 31.65 -15.14
C GLN A 213 -4.58 31.74 -14.88
N GLY A 214 -5.35 30.71 -15.23
CA GLY A 214 -6.81 30.69 -15.01
C GLY A 214 -7.56 31.57 -16.01
N ILE A 215 -7.13 31.56 -17.28
CA ILE A 215 -7.62 32.47 -18.32
C ILE A 215 -8.82 31.92 -19.10
N LEU A 216 -9.14 30.63 -18.97
CA LEU A 216 -10.23 29.99 -19.68
C LEU A 216 -11.53 30.09 -18.88
N ASP A 217 -12.62 30.35 -19.61
CA ASP A 217 -13.97 30.42 -19.06
C ASP A 217 -14.75 29.17 -19.46
N PHE A 218 -15.23 28.43 -18.45
CA PHE A 218 -16.01 27.21 -18.60
C PHE A 218 -17.39 27.32 -17.94
N GLU A 219 -17.99 28.52 -17.97
CA GLU A 219 -19.35 28.74 -17.49
C GLU A 219 -20.33 27.64 -17.99
N GLY A 220 -21.02 27.01 -17.03
CA GLY A 220 -22.04 26.01 -17.31
C GLY A 220 -21.54 24.56 -17.43
N MET A 221 -20.27 24.27 -17.18
CA MET A 221 -19.75 22.89 -17.08
C MET A 221 -19.81 22.37 -15.63
N PRO A 222 -20.80 21.53 -15.27
CA PRO A 222 -20.97 21.07 -13.89
C PRO A 222 -19.93 20.03 -13.46
N ASN A 223 -19.27 19.34 -14.38
CA ASN A 223 -18.25 18.30 -14.16
C ASN A 223 -16.82 18.85 -14.22
N LEU A 224 -16.63 20.15 -13.96
CA LEU A 224 -15.31 20.78 -14.02
C LEU A 224 -14.82 21.16 -12.62
N VAL A 225 -13.61 20.69 -12.30
CA VAL A 225 -12.88 21.04 -11.09
C VAL A 225 -11.68 21.90 -11.46
N MET A 226 -11.58 23.07 -10.84
CA MET A 226 -10.45 23.98 -11.03
C MET A 226 -9.37 23.70 -9.99
N ILE A 227 -8.14 23.46 -10.45
CA ILE A 227 -7.00 23.14 -9.60
C ILE A 227 -5.81 23.99 -10.04
N ASN A 228 -5.14 24.64 -9.09
CA ASN A 228 -3.93 25.38 -9.43
C ASN A 228 -2.79 24.39 -9.69
N ILE A 229 -2.01 24.60 -10.76
CA ILE A 229 -0.86 23.75 -11.11
C ILE A 229 0.23 23.69 -10.02
N GLU A 230 0.26 24.67 -9.12
CA GLU A 230 1.16 24.71 -7.96
C GLU A 230 0.72 23.79 -6.81
N GLU A 231 -0.53 23.27 -6.84
CA GLU A 231 -0.96 22.25 -5.88
C GLU A 231 -0.17 20.95 -6.07
N ASN A 232 -0.17 20.12 -5.02
CA ASN A 232 0.57 18.87 -5.10
C ASN A 232 -0.05 17.91 -6.12
N ASP A 233 0.78 17.02 -6.66
CA ASP A 233 0.35 16.01 -7.64
C ASP A 233 -0.77 15.09 -7.11
N TYR A 234 -0.80 14.81 -5.82
CA TYR A 234 -1.86 14.04 -5.15
C TYR A 234 -3.12 14.87 -4.84
N GLU A 235 -3.09 16.18 -5.01
CA GLU A 235 -4.29 17.03 -4.97
C GLU A 235 -4.96 17.10 -6.34
N ILE A 236 -4.18 16.96 -7.42
CA ILE A 236 -4.69 16.79 -8.79
C ILE A 236 -5.18 15.36 -9.01
N VAL A 237 -4.38 14.36 -8.58
CA VAL A 237 -4.69 12.93 -8.71
C VAL A 237 -4.61 12.23 -7.35
N PRO A 238 -5.68 12.31 -6.53
CA PRO A 238 -5.76 11.68 -5.21
C PRO A 238 -5.47 10.17 -5.20
N GLU A 239 -5.83 9.49 -6.29
CA GLU A 239 -5.60 8.06 -6.51
C GLU A 239 -4.14 7.66 -6.32
N LYS A 240 -3.18 8.56 -6.55
CA LYS A 240 -1.75 8.30 -6.32
C LYS A 240 -1.45 7.91 -4.87
N ILE A 241 -2.12 8.54 -3.91
CA ILE A 241 -1.97 8.27 -2.48
C ILE A 241 -2.96 7.21 -2.03
N ILE A 242 -4.22 7.30 -2.46
CA ILE A 242 -5.26 6.35 -2.07
C ILE A 242 -4.90 4.93 -2.52
N ASN A 243 -4.43 4.75 -3.76
CA ASN A 243 -4.05 3.43 -4.27
C ASN A 243 -2.88 2.85 -3.50
N PHE A 244 -1.92 3.68 -3.07
CA PHE A 244 -0.82 3.24 -2.23
C PHE A 244 -1.31 2.67 -0.89
N PHE A 245 -2.25 3.33 -0.22
CA PHE A 245 -2.75 2.85 1.07
C PHE A 245 -3.70 1.66 0.94
N THR A 246 -4.57 1.65 -0.06
CA THR A 246 -5.48 0.51 -0.33
C THR A 246 -4.71 -0.75 -0.71
N HIS A 247 -3.70 -0.66 -1.58
CA HIS A 247 -2.83 -1.79 -1.95
C HIS A 247 -2.10 -2.39 -0.75
N ASN A 248 -1.66 -1.55 0.19
CA ASN A 248 -0.91 -1.96 1.38
C ASN A 248 -1.78 -2.10 2.65
N GLN A 249 -3.10 -2.09 2.53
CA GLN A 249 -4.01 -2.05 3.68
C GLN A 249 -3.81 -3.25 4.63
N ASP A 250 -3.72 -4.46 4.09
CA ASP A 250 -3.47 -5.67 4.88
C ASP A 250 -2.13 -5.62 5.61
N LEU A 251 -1.09 -5.05 4.97
CA LEU A 251 0.22 -4.86 5.56
C LEU A 251 0.14 -3.90 6.75
N PHE A 252 -0.47 -2.73 6.57
CA PHE A 252 -0.63 -1.74 7.62
C PHE A 252 -1.47 -2.27 8.80
N ASN A 253 -2.55 -3.01 8.53
CA ASN A 253 -3.37 -3.65 9.56
C ASN A 253 -2.58 -4.65 10.41
N ARG A 254 -1.74 -5.48 9.76
CA ARG A 254 -0.88 -6.44 10.49
C ARG A 254 0.16 -5.72 11.34
N VAL A 255 0.79 -4.68 10.79
CA VAL A 255 1.82 -3.89 11.50
C VAL A 255 1.18 -3.14 12.68
N TYR A 256 0.01 -2.56 12.51
CA TYR A 256 -0.78 -1.94 13.59
C TYR A 256 -1.02 -2.91 14.75
N GLU A 257 -1.48 -4.13 14.46
CA GLU A 257 -1.68 -5.16 15.48
C GLU A 257 -0.38 -5.57 16.18
N ILE A 258 0.74 -5.65 15.46
CA ILE A 258 2.06 -5.93 16.05
C ILE A 258 2.49 -4.81 16.99
N GLN A 259 2.34 -3.55 16.58
CA GLN A 259 2.70 -2.39 17.39
C GLN A 259 1.88 -2.32 18.67
N LYS A 260 0.58 -2.63 18.60
CA LYS A 260 -0.28 -2.78 19.77
C LYS A 260 0.21 -3.85 20.74
N ILE A 261 0.58 -5.04 20.23
CA ILE A 261 1.14 -6.11 21.06
C ILE A 261 2.44 -5.66 21.74
N ARG A 262 3.25 -4.86 21.05
CA ARG A 262 4.50 -4.28 21.57
C ARG A 262 4.26 -3.09 22.54
N GLY A 263 3.02 -2.67 22.74
CA GLY A 263 2.67 -1.53 23.58
C GLY A 263 3.19 -0.19 23.05
N ARG A 264 3.35 -0.06 21.72
CA ARG A 264 3.80 1.16 21.06
C ARG A 264 2.60 1.95 20.53
N GLU A 265 2.69 3.27 20.62
CA GLU A 265 1.80 4.17 19.87
C GLU A 265 2.07 4.01 18.38
N THR A 266 1.02 4.06 17.57
CA THR A 266 1.09 3.79 16.13
C THR A 266 0.09 4.67 15.39
N ILE A 267 0.53 5.30 14.32
CA ILE A 267 -0.33 6.15 13.49
C ILE A 267 -1.22 5.32 12.58
N LEU A 268 -0.88 4.04 12.39
CA LEU A 268 -1.55 3.17 11.42
C LEU A 268 -3.04 2.96 11.74
N GLY A 269 -3.46 3.27 12.97
CA GLY A 269 -4.87 3.28 13.35
C GLY A 269 -5.69 4.39 12.69
N GLU A 270 -5.05 5.47 12.23
CA GLU A 270 -5.71 6.59 11.51
C GLU A 270 -6.03 6.23 10.05
N ILE A 271 -5.31 5.27 9.46
CA ILE A 271 -5.51 4.85 8.07
C ILE A 271 -6.88 4.17 7.89
N ILE A 272 -7.26 3.31 8.82
CA ILE A 272 -8.48 2.48 8.74
C ILE A 272 -9.75 3.33 8.55
N PRO A 273 -10.06 4.33 9.40
CA PRO A 273 -11.28 5.12 9.23
C PRO A 273 -11.31 5.90 7.92
N ILE A 274 -10.16 6.42 7.45
CA ILE A 274 -10.09 7.17 6.19
C ILE A 274 -10.42 6.25 5.00
N ILE A 275 -9.84 5.04 4.96
CA ILE A 275 -10.12 4.07 3.90
C ILE A 275 -11.56 3.55 3.98
N ASP A 276 -12.11 3.36 5.17
CA ASP A 276 -13.49 2.92 5.36
C ASP A 276 -14.49 4.00 4.86
N GLU A 277 -14.21 5.28 5.10
CA GLU A 277 -15.02 6.39 4.58
C GLU A 277 -15.06 6.39 3.05
N LEU A 278 -13.91 6.21 2.39
CA LEU A 278 -13.83 6.12 0.92
C LEU A 278 -14.68 4.98 0.34
N ASN A 279 -14.74 3.83 1.02
CA ASN A 279 -15.52 2.67 0.57
C ASN A 279 -17.04 2.84 0.65
N VAL A 280 -17.55 3.84 1.40
CA VAL A 280 -18.99 4.07 1.59
C VAL A 280 -19.59 4.93 0.47
N ILE A 281 -18.78 5.72 -0.21
CA ILE A 281 -19.23 6.78 -1.12
C ILE A 281 -19.89 6.21 -2.40
N ASP A 282 -19.53 4.98 -2.79
CA ASP A 282 -20.08 4.29 -3.98
C ASP A 282 -21.56 3.85 -3.89
N LYS A 283 -22.26 4.09 -2.77
CA LYS A 283 -23.54 3.39 -2.46
C LYS A 283 -24.80 4.24 -2.29
N ARG A 284 -24.86 5.47 -2.80
CA ARG A 284 -26.11 6.25 -2.73
C ARG A 284 -26.48 6.83 -4.09
N GLU A 285 -27.41 6.17 -4.77
CA GLU A 285 -28.01 6.71 -5.98
C GLU A 285 -29.53 6.56 -5.91
N VAL A 286 -30.21 7.66 -6.24
CA VAL A 286 -31.65 7.65 -6.51
C VAL A 286 -31.75 7.56 -8.03
N ASP A 287 -32.29 6.45 -8.52
CA ASP A 287 -32.56 6.27 -9.94
C ASP A 287 -33.65 7.27 -10.38
N ILE A 288 -33.22 8.35 -11.04
CA ILE A 288 -34.11 9.41 -11.51
C ILE A 288 -35.11 8.87 -12.53
N GLU A 289 -34.70 7.94 -13.37
CA GLU A 289 -35.54 7.37 -14.41
C GLU A 289 -36.63 6.48 -13.80
N GLU A 290 -36.27 5.64 -12.84
CA GLU A 290 -37.24 4.84 -12.08
C GLU A 290 -38.22 5.74 -11.32
N LEU A 291 -37.73 6.80 -10.66
CA LEU A 291 -38.56 7.76 -9.93
C LEU A 291 -39.55 8.46 -10.86
N VAL A 292 -39.09 9.03 -11.98
CA VAL A 292 -39.96 9.77 -12.91
C VAL A 292 -40.97 8.84 -13.58
N ASN A 293 -40.56 7.63 -13.97
CA ASN A 293 -41.49 6.65 -14.54
C ASN A 293 -42.55 6.19 -13.53
N SER A 294 -42.19 6.06 -12.24
CA SER A 294 -43.16 5.73 -11.19
C SER A 294 -44.20 6.85 -11.01
N LEU A 295 -43.75 8.10 -10.93
CA LEU A 295 -44.62 9.26 -10.78
C LEU A 295 -45.50 9.48 -12.02
N LYS A 296 -45.00 9.22 -13.23
CA LYS A 296 -45.78 9.29 -14.47
C LYS A 296 -47.02 8.38 -14.42
N LYS A 297 -46.85 7.14 -13.94
CA LYS A 297 -47.97 6.19 -13.83
C LYS A 297 -49.06 6.74 -12.90
N ASP A 298 -48.65 7.25 -11.74
CA ASP A 298 -49.57 7.86 -10.77
C ASP A 298 -50.27 9.10 -11.37
N MET A 299 -49.56 9.91 -12.17
CA MET A 299 -50.12 11.08 -12.82
C MET A 299 -51.12 10.73 -13.94
N ASP A 300 -50.84 9.71 -14.75
CA ASP A 300 -51.75 9.27 -15.81
C ASP A 300 -53.07 8.74 -15.21
N GLU A 301 -53.02 7.99 -14.11
CA GLU A 301 -54.21 7.53 -13.38
C GLU A 301 -55.01 8.69 -12.78
N GLU A 302 -54.33 9.66 -12.16
CA GLU A 302 -55.00 10.83 -11.58
C GLU A 302 -55.63 11.73 -12.66
N LEU A 303 -54.95 11.90 -13.79
CA LEU A 303 -55.43 12.69 -14.90
C LEU A 303 -56.61 12.01 -15.62
N GLU A 304 -56.62 10.68 -15.76
CA GLU A 304 -57.77 9.93 -16.27
C GLU A 304 -59.02 10.15 -15.40
N ASN A 305 -58.87 10.05 -14.08
CA ASN A 305 -59.95 10.30 -13.12
C ASN A 305 -60.44 11.75 -13.15
N ALA A 306 -59.51 12.71 -13.27
CA ALA A 306 -59.86 14.13 -13.33
C ALA A 306 -60.63 14.47 -14.61
N ILE A 307 -60.18 13.99 -15.78
CA ILE A 307 -60.82 14.25 -17.08
C ILE A 307 -62.22 13.64 -17.18
N GLN A 308 -62.46 12.45 -16.62
CA GLN A 308 -63.79 11.83 -16.59
C GLN A 308 -64.84 12.67 -15.84
N ASN A 309 -64.41 13.55 -14.93
CA ASN A 309 -65.28 14.39 -14.11
C ASN A 309 -65.44 15.83 -14.66
N VAL A 310 -64.93 16.13 -15.86
CA VAL A 310 -65.06 17.47 -16.48
C VAL A 310 -66.23 17.51 -17.45
N ASP A 311 -67.23 18.34 -17.15
CA ASP A 311 -68.28 18.73 -18.10
C ASP A 311 -67.70 19.67 -19.17
N LEU A 312 -67.57 19.16 -20.40
CA LEU A 312 -67.07 19.88 -21.58
C LEU A 312 -68.23 20.45 -22.41
N GLU A 313 -68.15 21.72 -22.77
CA GLU A 313 -69.11 22.38 -23.68
C GLU A 313 -68.84 21.99 -25.16
N GLY A 314 -69.85 22.08 -26.04
CA GLY A 314 -69.81 21.51 -27.41
C GLY A 314 -68.75 22.09 -28.36
N ASP A 315 -68.26 23.30 -28.06
CA ASP A 315 -67.14 24.00 -28.68
C ASP A 315 -65.77 23.57 -28.13
N GLU A 316 -65.70 23.14 -26.87
CA GLU A 316 -64.49 22.55 -26.25
C GLU A 316 -64.17 21.16 -26.86
N ILE A 317 -65.19 20.41 -27.28
CA ILE A 317 -65.05 19.10 -27.96
C ILE A 317 -64.41 19.23 -29.36
N LEU A 318 -64.74 20.31 -30.08
CA LEU A 318 -64.16 20.62 -31.39
C LEU A 318 -62.68 21.03 -31.29
N ASN A 319 -62.26 21.65 -30.19
CA ASN A 319 -60.86 22.00 -29.93
C ASN A 319 -59.99 20.78 -29.60
N LEU A 320 -60.55 19.79 -28.88
CA LEU A 320 -59.92 18.49 -28.63
C LEU A 320 -59.60 17.73 -29.93
N LEU A 321 -60.51 17.77 -30.92
CA LEU A 321 -60.32 17.18 -32.24
C LEU A 321 -59.21 17.87 -33.07
N ASN A 322 -58.96 19.15 -32.81
CA ASN A 322 -57.89 19.93 -33.44
C ASN A 322 -56.55 19.92 -32.67
N LYS A 323 -56.40 19.02 -31.68
CA LYS A 323 -55.21 18.87 -30.81
C LYS A 323 -54.91 20.05 -29.88
N ASN A 324 -55.85 20.97 -29.67
CA ASN A 324 -55.69 22.06 -28.70
C ASN A 324 -56.43 21.71 -27.41
N LEU A 325 -55.67 21.50 -26.33
CA LEU A 325 -56.20 21.19 -25.00
C LEU A 325 -57.04 22.37 -24.47
N PRO A 326 -58.30 22.14 -24.04
CA PRO A 326 -59.14 23.16 -23.42
C PRO A 326 -58.48 23.81 -22.20
N PRO A 327 -58.78 25.09 -21.89
CA PRO A 327 -58.18 25.81 -20.75
C PRO A 327 -58.41 25.13 -19.40
N LYS A 328 -59.56 24.45 -19.23
CA LYS A 328 -59.89 23.68 -18.02
C LYS A 328 -58.95 22.48 -17.83
N ILE A 329 -58.58 21.80 -18.92
CA ILE A 329 -57.69 20.63 -18.88
C ILE A 329 -56.24 21.07 -18.61
N ASN A 330 -55.79 22.19 -19.17
CA ASN A 330 -54.44 22.70 -18.90
C ASN A 330 -54.21 23.04 -17.42
N LYS A 331 -55.22 23.56 -16.71
CA LYS A 331 -55.11 23.81 -15.26
C LYS A 331 -54.92 22.53 -14.46
N ILE A 332 -55.62 21.46 -14.83
CA ILE A 332 -55.49 20.14 -14.19
C ILE A 332 -54.08 19.58 -14.41
N PHE A 333 -53.55 19.69 -15.64
CA PHE A 333 -52.16 19.33 -15.92
C PHE A 333 -51.17 20.11 -15.05
N ASP A 334 -51.31 21.44 -14.96
CA ASP A 334 -50.39 22.27 -14.18
C ASP A 334 -50.44 21.95 -12.68
N GLU A 335 -51.61 21.65 -12.11
CA GLU A 335 -51.74 21.23 -10.71
C GLU A 335 -51.01 19.90 -10.44
N ILE A 336 -51.30 18.87 -11.24
CA ILE A 336 -50.71 17.54 -11.10
C ILE A 336 -49.19 17.58 -11.33
N ILE A 337 -48.71 18.26 -12.38
CA ILE A 337 -47.28 18.39 -12.67
C ILE A 337 -46.56 19.13 -11.54
N ASN A 338 -47.11 20.24 -11.03
CA ASN A 338 -46.46 21.01 -9.97
C ASN A 338 -46.36 20.25 -8.64
N GLU A 339 -47.31 19.37 -8.32
CA GLU A 339 -47.18 18.49 -7.15
C GLU A 339 -46.03 17.49 -7.33
N ARG A 340 -45.90 16.87 -8.51
CA ARG A 340 -44.85 15.88 -8.76
C ARG A 340 -43.47 16.51 -8.84
N LYS A 341 -43.36 17.74 -9.35
CA LYS A 341 -42.13 18.53 -9.27
C LYS A 341 -41.63 18.71 -7.84
N LYS A 342 -42.52 18.96 -6.87
CA LYS A 342 -42.13 19.07 -5.46
C LYS A 342 -41.57 17.75 -4.94
N ILE A 343 -42.20 16.63 -5.27
CA ILE A 343 -41.74 15.29 -4.86
C ILE A 343 -40.37 14.98 -5.47
N ILE A 344 -40.16 15.30 -6.76
CA ILE A 344 -38.87 15.15 -7.44
C ILE A 344 -37.82 15.98 -6.71
N ARG A 345 -38.07 17.27 -6.49
CA ARG A 345 -37.15 18.16 -5.77
C ARG A 345 -36.82 17.68 -4.36
N GLU A 346 -37.78 17.13 -3.63
CA GLU A 346 -37.56 16.59 -2.28
C GLU A 346 -36.70 15.31 -2.29
N LYS A 347 -36.86 14.45 -3.30
CA LYS A 347 -36.17 13.16 -3.38
C LYS A 347 -34.81 13.22 -4.07
N THR A 348 -34.65 14.10 -5.06
CA THR A 348 -33.43 14.21 -5.88
C THR A 348 -32.62 15.48 -5.58
N GLY A 349 -33.24 16.51 -5.01
CA GLY A 349 -32.62 17.82 -4.81
C GLY A 349 -32.62 18.72 -6.05
N PHE A 350 -33.06 18.21 -7.22
CA PHE A 350 -33.09 18.96 -8.49
C PHE A 350 -34.47 19.58 -8.75
N ASP A 351 -34.48 20.79 -9.29
CA ASP A 351 -35.71 21.50 -9.71
C ASP A 351 -35.81 21.45 -11.24
N PHE A 352 -36.60 20.52 -11.78
CA PHE A 352 -36.78 20.33 -13.22
C PHE A 352 -38.18 19.80 -13.58
N ASP A 353 -38.54 19.91 -14.87
CA ASP A 353 -39.83 19.47 -15.40
C ASP A 353 -39.66 18.33 -16.42
N PRO A 354 -39.75 17.06 -16.01
CA PRO A 354 -39.60 15.95 -16.94
C PRO A 354 -40.86 15.62 -17.74
N TYR A 355 -41.95 16.38 -17.61
CA TYR A 355 -43.25 15.98 -18.18
C TYR A 355 -43.69 16.89 -19.32
N LEU A 356 -43.95 16.29 -20.48
CA LEU A 356 -44.59 16.96 -21.61
C LEU A 356 -46.10 16.92 -21.44
N ARG A 357 -46.73 18.09 -21.62
CA ARG A 357 -48.19 18.29 -21.54
C ARG A 357 -48.92 17.65 -22.73
N LYS A 358 -49.01 16.32 -22.75
CA LYS A 358 -49.76 15.51 -23.71
C LYS A 358 -50.61 14.50 -22.96
N TYR A 359 -51.61 13.94 -23.65
CA TYR A 359 -52.42 12.85 -23.12
C TYR A 359 -52.23 11.59 -23.96
N PRO A 360 -51.76 10.47 -23.38
CA PRO A 360 -51.18 10.33 -22.03
C PRO A 360 -49.95 11.22 -21.81
N ILE A 361 -49.55 11.46 -20.56
CA ILE A 361 -48.35 12.25 -20.25
C ILE A 361 -47.15 11.58 -20.92
N GLU A 362 -46.30 12.37 -21.57
CA GLU A 362 -45.03 11.91 -22.13
C GLU A 362 -43.88 12.43 -21.26
N ILE A 363 -42.81 11.66 -21.13
CA ILE A 363 -41.59 12.10 -20.46
C ILE A 363 -40.74 12.85 -21.49
N ASP A 364 -40.13 13.95 -21.08
CA ASP A 364 -39.05 14.59 -21.81
C ASP A 364 -37.74 13.86 -21.52
N ASP A 365 -37.44 12.85 -22.35
CA ASP A 365 -36.22 12.04 -22.23
C ASP A 365 -34.95 12.90 -22.31
N SER A 366 -35.00 14.04 -23.02
CA SER A 366 -33.87 14.96 -23.13
C SER A 366 -33.62 15.72 -21.83
N GLU A 367 -34.69 16.10 -21.12
CA GLU A 367 -34.60 16.73 -19.81
C GLU A 367 -34.08 15.74 -18.74
N ILE A 368 -34.51 14.47 -18.82
CA ILE A 368 -34.02 13.40 -17.94
C ILE A 368 -32.52 13.18 -18.13
N GLN A 369 -32.08 13.03 -19.39
CA GLN A 369 -30.66 12.86 -19.71
C GLN A 369 -29.84 14.05 -19.22
N ARG A 370 -30.35 15.29 -19.35
CA ARG A 370 -29.67 16.49 -18.85
C ARG A 370 -29.45 16.43 -17.33
N ILE A 371 -30.47 16.05 -16.56
CA ILE A 371 -30.38 16.00 -15.10
C ILE A 371 -29.56 14.81 -14.62
N GLN A 372 -29.64 13.66 -15.29
CA GLN A 372 -28.78 12.51 -15.00
C GLN A 372 -27.30 12.89 -15.19
N LEU A 373 -26.97 13.59 -16.27
CA LEU A 373 -25.62 14.11 -16.49
C LEU A 373 -25.22 15.08 -15.37
N GLU A 374 -26.08 16.05 -15.02
CA GLU A 374 -25.80 17.02 -13.95
C GLU A 374 -25.63 16.34 -12.56
N GLN A 375 -26.42 15.31 -12.27
CA GLN A 375 -26.31 14.52 -11.05
C GLN A 375 -25.00 13.74 -11.00
N SER A 376 -24.64 13.08 -12.11
CA SER A 376 -23.37 12.36 -12.23
C SER A 376 -22.19 13.31 -12.07
N SER A 377 -22.24 14.49 -12.71
CA SER A 377 -21.20 15.51 -12.62
C SER A 377 -21.00 16.01 -11.18
N LYS A 378 -22.10 16.35 -10.48
CA LYS A 378 -22.03 16.79 -9.08
C LYS A 378 -21.47 15.69 -8.18
N LYS A 379 -21.89 14.45 -8.39
CA LYS A 379 -21.41 13.29 -7.65
C LYS A 379 -19.90 13.09 -7.84
N GLU A 380 -19.41 13.17 -9.08
CA GLU A 380 -17.97 13.03 -9.35
C GLU A 380 -17.14 14.14 -8.71
N ASN A 381 -17.63 15.38 -8.69
CA ASN A 381 -16.99 16.48 -7.94
C ASN A 381 -16.96 16.20 -6.43
N ASP A 382 -18.09 15.79 -5.83
CA ASP A 382 -18.18 15.48 -4.40
C ASP A 382 -17.25 14.31 -4.03
N ILE A 383 -17.20 13.28 -4.88
CA ILE A 383 -16.27 12.14 -4.75
C ILE A 383 -14.83 12.65 -4.79
N PHE A 384 -14.51 13.52 -5.74
CA PHE A 384 -13.18 14.08 -5.88
C PHE A 384 -12.77 14.88 -4.65
N ASP A 385 -13.64 15.74 -4.11
CA ASP A 385 -13.35 16.55 -2.92
C ASP A 385 -13.05 15.69 -1.68
N VAL A 386 -13.82 14.60 -1.51
CA VAL A 386 -13.56 13.65 -0.42
C VAL A 386 -12.26 12.89 -0.65
N LYS A 387 -12.00 12.42 -1.87
CA LYS A 387 -10.74 11.76 -2.23
C LYS A 387 -9.54 12.69 -2.02
N LYS A 388 -9.63 13.94 -2.43
CA LYS A 388 -8.59 14.96 -2.25
C LYS A 388 -8.29 15.16 -0.77
N SER A 389 -9.33 15.32 0.05
CA SER A 389 -9.20 15.47 1.50
C SER A 389 -8.52 14.24 2.13
N ALA A 390 -8.97 13.04 1.78
CA ALA A 390 -8.37 11.79 2.25
C ALA A 390 -6.91 11.63 1.79
N ALA A 391 -6.59 12.00 0.56
CA ALA A 391 -5.22 11.94 0.03
C ALA A 391 -4.28 12.88 0.79
N ILE A 392 -4.73 14.09 1.15
CA ILE A 392 -3.95 15.03 1.96
C ILE A 392 -3.66 14.43 3.35
N GLU A 393 -4.69 13.91 4.02
CA GLU A 393 -4.55 13.29 5.34
C GLU A 393 -3.61 12.08 5.30
N LEU A 394 -3.85 11.14 4.36
CA LEU A 394 -3.02 9.95 4.17
C LEU A 394 -1.58 10.30 3.79
N ASN A 395 -1.36 11.33 2.97
CA ASN A 395 -0.01 11.75 2.59
C ASN A 395 0.76 12.30 3.81
N SER A 396 0.08 13.01 4.72
CA SER A 396 0.71 13.55 5.94
C SER A 396 1.32 12.47 6.84
N ILE A 397 0.76 11.26 6.82
CA ILE A 397 1.19 10.13 7.63
C ILE A 397 2.02 9.07 6.87
N LYS A 398 2.14 9.21 5.54
CA LYS A 398 2.76 8.21 4.65
C LYS A 398 4.19 7.84 5.03
N GLU A 399 5.06 8.83 5.26
CA GLU A 399 6.44 8.56 5.62
C GLU A 399 6.56 7.83 6.97
N GLN A 400 5.71 8.18 7.93
CA GLN A 400 5.70 7.55 9.24
C GLN A 400 5.18 6.12 9.16
N ALA A 401 4.13 5.88 8.38
CA ALA A 401 3.61 4.55 8.11
C ALA A 401 4.68 3.62 7.52
N ILE A 402 5.46 4.10 6.54
CA ILE A 402 6.59 3.36 5.94
C ILE A 402 7.65 3.03 7.01
N LYS A 403 8.02 4.00 7.84
CA LYS A 403 9.01 3.80 8.92
C LYS A 403 8.53 2.78 9.96
N GLU A 404 7.24 2.76 10.30
CA GLU A 404 6.67 1.77 11.22
C GLU A 404 6.72 0.35 10.65
N VAL A 405 6.42 0.19 9.35
CA VAL A 405 6.57 -1.10 8.66
C VAL A 405 8.03 -1.56 8.71
N GLU A 406 8.98 -0.68 8.41
CA GLU A 406 10.40 -1.01 8.50
C GLU A 406 10.84 -1.40 9.92
N ASP A 407 10.39 -0.69 10.95
CA ASP A 407 10.70 -1.01 12.36
C ASP A 407 10.19 -2.40 12.73
N VAL A 408 8.99 -2.77 12.30
CA VAL A 408 8.44 -4.11 12.55
C VAL A 408 9.18 -5.19 11.79
N ILE A 409 9.58 -4.95 10.54
CA ILE A 409 10.44 -5.88 9.79
C ILE A 409 11.79 -6.07 10.49
N LYS A 410 12.38 -4.97 11.00
CA LYS A 410 13.64 -5.01 11.77
C LYS A 410 13.49 -5.77 13.08
N PHE A 411 12.36 -5.59 13.77
CA PHE A 411 12.01 -6.28 15.00
C PHE A 411 11.96 -7.80 14.85
N ASP A 412 11.58 -8.34 13.68
CA ASP A 412 11.54 -9.78 13.46
C ASP A 412 12.89 -10.46 13.71
N TYR A 413 14.02 -9.77 13.47
CA TYR A 413 15.35 -10.31 13.77
C TYR A 413 15.57 -10.48 15.28
N GLU A 414 15.28 -9.45 16.07
CA GLU A 414 15.33 -9.49 17.54
C GLU A 414 14.38 -10.57 18.08
N PHE A 415 13.14 -10.56 17.59
CA PHE A 415 12.10 -11.52 17.96
C PHE A 415 12.50 -12.96 17.65
N SER A 416 13.13 -13.21 16.49
CA SER A 416 13.57 -14.56 16.08
C SER A 416 14.64 -15.11 17.02
N LEU A 417 15.65 -14.30 17.32
CA LEU A 417 16.75 -14.68 18.22
C LEU A 417 16.26 -14.84 19.66
N GLY A 418 15.41 -13.94 20.14
CA GLY A 418 14.80 -14.03 21.46
C GLY A 418 13.89 -15.25 21.61
N SER A 419 13.10 -15.57 20.59
CA SER A 419 12.23 -16.76 20.57
C SER A 419 13.04 -18.05 20.60
N PHE A 420 14.09 -18.14 19.78
CA PHE A 420 15.01 -19.27 19.80
C PHE A 420 15.67 -19.43 21.18
N ALA A 421 16.21 -18.35 21.75
CA ALA A 421 16.85 -18.39 23.06
C ALA A 421 15.87 -18.72 24.20
N TYR A 422 14.60 -18.29 24.07
CA TYR A 422 13.55 -18.59 25.04
C TYR A 422 13.11 -20.06 24.96
N GLU A 423 12.74 -20.56 23.78
CA GLU A 423 12.24 -21.92 23.61
C GLU A 423 13.31 -22.99 23.88
N TYR A 424 14.58 -22.73 23.52
CA TYR A 424 15.70 -23.65 23.80
C TYR A 424 16.31 -23.44 25.20
N ASP A 425 15.77 -22.51 25.99
CA ASP A 425 16.24 -22.19 27.33
C ASP A 425 17.75 -21.88 27.41
N LEU A 426 18.24 -21.09 26.46
CA LEU A 426 19.67 -20.78 26.33
C LEU A 426 20.14 -19.83 27.43
N ASN A 427 21.38 -20.01 27.88
CA ASN A 427 22.01 -19.19 28.91
C ASN A 427 23.24 -18.48 28.34
N ALA A 428 23.54 -17.29 28.87
CA ALA A 428 24.76 -16.58 28.50
C ALA A 428 25.99 -17.37 28.97
N PRO A 429 26.97 -17.64 28.09
CA PRO A 429 28.21 -18.28 28.49
C PRO A 429 29.10 -17.30 29.28
N GLU A 430 29.95 -17.85 30.13
CA GLU A 430 31.08 -17.13 30.73
C GLU A 430 32.36 -17.43 29.94
N PHE A 431 33.17 -16.41 29.67
CA PHE A 431 34.43 -16.57 28.94
C PHE A 431 35.58 -16.87 29.90
N GLY A 432 36.34 -17.92 29.60
CA GLY A 432 37.53 -18.33 30.35
C GLY A 432 38.44 -19.23 29.51
N ASP A 433 39.49 -19.74 30.13
CA ASP A 433 40.51 -20.58 29.48
C ASP A 433 40.18 -22.09 29.50
N GLU A 434 39.03 -22.48 30.07
CA GLU A 434 38.58 -23.87 30.19
C GLU A 434 37.18 -24.03 29.57
N ILE A 435 36.87 -25.22 29.08
CA ILE A 435 35.48 -25.56 28.69
C ILE A 435 34.81 -26.22 29.88
N ASN A 436 33.78 -25.56 30.42
CA ASN A 436 32.99 -26.09 31.53
C ASN A 436 31.51 -26.03 31.16
N LEU A 437 30.90 -27.20 31.02
CA LEU A 437 29.50 -27.40 30.71
C LEU A 437 28.82 -28.02 31.93
N LYS A 438 27.75 -27.39 32.41
CA LYS A 438 26.95 -27.89 33.51
C LYS A 438 25.52 -28.10 33.04
N GLU A 439 24.96 -29.26 33.35
CA GLU A 439 23.60 -29.68 32.98
C GLU A 439 23.31 -29.46 31.47
N ALA A 440 24.32 -29.66 30.63
CA ALA A 440 24.23 -29.36 29.21
C ALA A 440 23.39 -30.38 28.46
N LEU A 441 22.69 -29.90 27.43
CA LEU A 441 21.88 -30.70 26.51
C LEU A 441 22.25 -30.40 25.07
N HIS A 442 22.18 -31.43 24.23
CA HIS A 442 22.23 -31.23 22.80
C HIS A 442 20.99 -30.44 22.34
N LEU A 443 21.14 -29.50 21.41
CA LEU A 443 20.03 -28.63 20.97
C LEU A 443 18.82 -29.43 20.46
N GLU A 444 19.02 -30.57 19.81
CA GLU A 444 17.92 -31.45 19.37
C GLU A 444 17.09 -32.03 20.52
N LEU A 445 17.71 -32.21 21.68
CA LEU A 445 17.06 -32.74 22.89
C LEU A 445 16.47 -31.63 23.76
N ALA A 446 16.91 -30.39 23.59
CA ALA A 446 16.47 -29.25 24.41
C ALA A 446 14.95 -29.04 24.38
N LEU A 447 14.33 -29.20 23.21
CA LEU A 447 12.87 -29.10 23.04
C LEU A 447 12.10 -30.31 23.63
N ARG A 448 12.80 -31.36 24.08
CA ARG A 448 12.26 -32.57 24.71
C ARG A 448 12.87 -32.80 26.10
N LYS A 449 13.28 -31.73 26.78
CA LYS A 449 13.96 -31.81 28.08
C LYS A 449 13.14 -32.53 29.16
N ASP A 450 11.81 -32.50 29.06
CA ASP A 450 10.90 -33.17 30.00
C ASP A 450 10.59 -34.64 29.63
N ASP A 451 11.16 -35.14 28.52
CA ASP A 451 11.04 -36.55 28.16
C ASP A 451 11.91 -37.40 29.10
N LYS A 452 11.36 -38.54 29.55
CA LYS A 452 12.00 -39.41 30.56
C LYS A 452 13.36 -39.96 30.12
N ASN A 453 13.65 -39.92 28.81
CA ASN A 453 14.87 -40.46 28.22
C ASN A 453 15.93 -39.38 27.92
N THR A 454 15.67 -38.11 28.25
CA THR A 454 16.62 -37.03 28.04
C THR A 454 17.54 -36.91 29.26
N GLN A 455 18.85 -37.00 29.05
CA GLN A 455 19.87 -36.89 30.10
C GLN A 455 20.75 -35.66 29.86
N THR A 456 20.92 -34.84 30.89
CA THR A 456 21.88 -33.73 30.92
C THR A 456 23.30 -34.25 31.19
N ILE A 457 24.31 -33.53 30.69
CA ILE A 457 25.72 -33.88 30.91
C ILE A 457 26.48 -32.73 31.59
N ASP A 458 27.33 -33.10 32.54
CA ASP A 458 28.38 -32.23 33.05
C ASP A 458 29.69 -32.61 32.35
N TYR A 459 30.43 -31.63 31.85
CA TYR A 459 31.68 -31.85 31.14
C TYR A 459 32.67 -30.73 31.45
N LYS A 460 33.90 -31.10 31.82
CA LYS A 460 34.97 -30.14 32.06
C LYS A 460 36.20 -30.56 31.27
N LEU A 461 36.80 -29.61 30.56
CA LEU A 461 38.08 -29.78 29.87
C LEU A 461 39.00 -28.62 30.26
N THR A 462 40.07 -28.97 30.98
CA THR A 462 41.11 -28.02 31.40
C THR A 462 42.25 -27.96 30.37
N ASN A 463 43.11 -26.94 30.48
CA ASN A 463 44.30 -26.82 29.62
C ASN A 463 45.27 -28.01 29.77
N ASP A 464 45.32 -28.65 30.94
CA ASP A 464 46.19 -29.82 31.20
C ASP A 464 45.65 -31.10 30.55
N GLU A 465 44.33 -31.19 30.36
CA GLU A 465 43.64 -32.34 29.74
C GLU A 465 43.47 -32.14 28.22
N ASN A 466 43.64 -30.91 27.74
CA ASN A 466 43.60 -30.57 26.32
C ASN A 466 44.94 -30.87 25.64
N ILE A 467 45.23 -32.16 25.47
CA ILE A 467 46.40 -32.64 24.72
C ILE A 467 46.10 -32.50 23.22
N ALA A 468 46.18 -31.28 22.69
CA ALA A 468 46.10 -30.98 21.25
C ALA A 468 47.47 -30.58 20.69
#